data_AF-A0AAU0V0U5-F1
#
_entry.id   AF-A0AAU0V0U5-F1
#
_cell.length_a   1.000
_cell.length_b   1.000
_cell.length_c   1.000
_cell.angle_alpha   90.00
_cell.angle_beta   90.00
_cell.angle_gamma   90.00
#
_symmetry.space_group_name_H-M   'P 1'
#
loop_
_entity.id
_entity.type
_entity.pdbx_description
1 polymer ?
#
loop_
_entity_poly.entity_id
_entity_poly.type
_entity_poly.pdbx_seq_one_letter_code
_entity_poly.pdbx_strand_id
1 'polypeptide(L)'
;MRTTVLVPVEKVLCDAHIARDGSEEEATETLTLGVRAWDLCVEHNATFARYLVDALGAGVHDTSAEPVPVPVPVPEPEPEPEEPATAPVPSVMIAGEVPGYDWETAREAVRNLGYQVVGRADESTVLLILGEGGERSGSKLRDAAERGIGCMDVREPGRFKSAVCAGELVGGDPLPEPAKVGPKEMSERERNRAVRAWARTNGYDIPTKGRIPMHVRHAFDMSHRDASEGKAAAA
;
A
#
# COMPACT_ATOMS: atom_id res chain seq x y z
N MET A 1 -24.38 44.83 25.73
CA MET A 1 -24.29 45.43 24.37
C MET A 1 -23.63 44.39 23.47
N ARG A 2 -24.32 43.91 22.43
CA ARG A 2 -23.75 42.92 21.49
C ARG A 2 -22.97 43.71 20.44
N THR A 3 -21.66 43.54 20.42
CA THR A 3 -20.78 44.15 19.41
C THR A 3 -20.85 43.32 18.15
N THR A 4 -21.49 43.85 17.11
CA THR A 4 -21.43 43.27 15.77
C THR A 4 -20.06 43.60 15.18
N VAL A 5 -19.23 42.59 15.00
CA VAL A 5 -17.94 42.73 14.31
C VAL A 5 -18.21 42.54 12.81
N LEU A 6 -18.02 43.60 12.02
CA LEU A 6 -18.02 43.51 10.56
C LEU A 6 -16.66 42.95 10.14
N VAL A 7 -16.65 41.69 9.70
CA VAL A 7 -15.46 41.07 9.11
C VAL A 7 -15.47 41.39 7.61
N PRO A 8 -14.45 42.07 7.06
CA PRO A 8 -14.33 42.26 5.63
C PRO A 8 -14.13 40.89 4.96
N VAL A 9 -15.04 40.53 4.07
CA VAL A 9 -14.88 39.36 3.20
C VAL A 9 -13.97 39.79 2.06
N GLU A 10 -12.75 39.28 2.04
CA GLU A 10 -11.87 39.44 0.88
C GLU A 10 -12.53 38.74 -0.30
N LYS A 11 -12.81 39.50 -1.37
CA LYS A 11 -13.38 38.94 -2.60
C LYS A 11 -12.28 38.17 -3.32
N VAL A 12 -12.52 36.89 -3.57
CA VAL A 12 -11.66 36.07 -4.42
C VAL A 12 -11.98 36.43 -5.87
N LEU A 13 -10.96 36.62 -6.70
CA LEU A 13 -11.11 37.06 -8.09
C LEU A 13 -10.91 35.91 -9.07
N CYS A 14 -11.55 36.02 -10.24
CA CYS A 14 -11.49 35.01 -11.28
C CYS A 14 -10.14 35.05 -12.02
N ASP A 15 -9.34 33.99 -11.85
CA ASP A 15 -8.03 33.83 -12.47
C ASP A 15 -8.08 33.85 -14.01
N ALA A 16 -9.18 33.36 -14.60
CA ALA A 16 -9.34 33.32 -16.04
C ALA A 16 -9.57 34.73 -16.66
N HIS A 17 -10.29 35.61 -15.97
CA HIS A 17 -10.44 37.00 -16.40
C HIS A 17 -9.13 37.78 -16.23
N ILE A 18 -8.46 37.59 -15.09
CA ILE A 18 -7.13 38.16 -14.84
C ILE A 18 -6.14 37.72 -15.93
N ALA A 19 -6.14 36.44 -16.32
CA ALA A 19 -5.23 35.92 -17.33
C ALA A 19 -5.60 36.31 -18.77
N ARG A 20 -6.89 36.46 -19.09
CA ARG A 20 -7.37 36.76 -20.45
C ARG A 20 -7.22 38.22 -20.83
N ASP A 21 -7.72 39.12 -19.98
CA ASP A 21 -7.82 40.55 -20.27
C ASP A 21 -7.51 41.44 -19.06
N GLY A 22 -7.15 40.85 -17.91
CA GLY A 22 -6.83 41.58 -16.69
C GLY A 22 -8.05 42.15 -15.96
N SER A 23 -9.25 41.75 -16.36
CA SER A 23 -10.48 42.20 -15.69
C SER A 23 -10.67 41.50 -14.35
N GLU A 24 -11.26 42.23 -13.40
CA GLU A 24 -11.54 41.73 -12.05
C GLU A 24 -13.00 41.31 -11.97
N GLU A 25 -13.24 40.01 -12.04
CA GLU A 25 -14.54 39.41 -11.76
C GLU A 25 -14.47 38.58 -10.48
N GLU A 26 -15.58 38.51 -9.74
CA GLU A 26 -15.66 37.72 -8.51
C GLU A 26 -15.68 36.23 -8.85
N ALA A 27 -14.76 35.47 -8.26
CA ALA A 27 -14.76 34.02 -8.35
C ALA A 27 -15.88 33.45 -7.48
N THR A 28 -16.60 32.49 -8.04
CA THR A 28 -17.69 31.80 -7.36
C THR A 28 -17.27 30.42 -6.87
N GLU A 29 -16.28 29.82 -7.53
CA GLU A 29 -15.89 28.42 -7.31
C GLU A 29 -14.37 28.25 -7.48
N THR A 30 -13.78 27.31 -6.74
CA THR A 30 -12.37 26.93 -6.86
C THR A 30 -12.26 25.56 -7.50
N LEU A 31 -11.65 25.48 -8.68
CA LEU A 31 -11.38 24.22 -9.37
C LEU A 31 -9.97 23.73 -9.03
N THR A 32 -9.83 22.44 -8.70
CA THR A 32 -8.52 21.82 -8.41
C THR A 32 -8.22 20.67 -9.36
N LEU A 33 -6.99 20.62 -9.85
CA LEU A 33 -6.48 19.50 -10.66
C LEU A 33 -5.06 19.14 -10.18
N GLY A 34 -4.95 18.03 -9.46
CA GLY A 34 -3.72 17.63 -8.78
C GLY A 34 -3.29 18.69 -7.77
N VAL A 35 -2.13 19.31 -8.00
CA VAL A 35 -1.54 20.33 -7.11
C VAL A 35 -1.88 21.77 -7.51
N ARG A 36 -2.70 21.97 -8.55
CA ARG A 36 -3.08 23.29 -9.05
C ARG A 36 -4.52 23.61 -8.67
N ALA A 37 -4.76 24.87 -8.31
CA ALA A 37 -6.06 25.42 -8.02
C ALA A 37 -6.27 26.69 -8.85
N TRP A 38 -7.51 26.92 -9.29
CA TRP A 38 -7.93 28.12 -9.98
C TRP A 38 -9.26 28.60 -9.44
N ASP A 39 -9.35 29.87 -9.10
CA ASP A 39 -10.58 30.52 -8.68
C ASP A 39 -11.29 31.06 -9.92
N LEU A 40 -12.50 30.58 -10.21
CA LEU A 40 -13.23 30.83 -11.45
C LEU A 40 -14.62 31.39 -11.19
N CYS A 41 -15.07 32.28 -12.07
CA CYS A 41 -16.48 32.64 -12.18
C CYS A 41 -17.25 31.51 -12.88
N VAL A 42 -18.58 31.51 -12.72
CA VAL A 42 -19.48 30.46 -13.24
C VAL A 42 -19.26 30.18 -14.74
N GLU A 43 -19.07 31.22 -15.55
CA GLU A 43 -18.88 31.08 -17.00
C GLU A 43 -17.57 30.38 -17.35
N HIS A 44 -16.48 30.77 -16.69
CA HIS A 44 -15.18 30.18 -16.91
C HIS A 44 -15.07 28.78 -16.34
N ASN A 45 -15.73 28.48 -15.22
CA ASN A 45 -15.80 27.12 -14.71
C ASN A 45 -16.53 26.19 -15.70
N ALA A 46 -17.71 26.59 -16.19
CA ALA A 46 -18.46 25.79 -17.16
C ALA A 46 -17.69 25.56 -18.46
N THR A 47 -16.99 26.58 -18.95
CA THR A 47 -16.16 26.49 -20.15
C THR A 47 -14.97 25.55 -19.94
N PHE A 48 -14.30 25.66 -18.79
CA PHE A 48 -13.18 24.80 -18.43
C PHE A 48 -13.61 23.34 -18.27
N ALA A 49 -14.73 23.09 -17.58
CA ALA A 49 -15.29 21.75 -17.41
C ALA A 49 -15.59 21.08 -18.76
N ARG A 50 -16.11 21.82 -19.74
CA ARG A 50 -16.34 21.28 -21.10
C ARG A 50 -15.02 20.86 -21.77
N TYR A 51 -13.98 21.71 -21.73
CA TYR A 51 -12.68 21.34 -22.28
C TYR A 51 -12.06 20.13 -21.57
N LEU A 52 -12.26 20.02 -20.26
CA LEU A 52 -11.78 18.88 -19.48
C LEU A 52 -12.49 17.58 -19.91
N VAL A 53 -13.81 17.61 -20.08
CA VAL A 53 -14.61 16.47 -20.57
C VAL A 53 -14.20 16.10 -22.00
N ASP A 54 -13.98 17.08 -22.88
CA ASP A 54 -13.53 16.84 -24.25
C ASP A 54 -12.13 16.20 -24.28
N ALA A 55 -11.23 16.62 -23.38
CA ALA A 55 -9.86 16.13 -23.32
C ALA A 55 -9.73 14.73 -22.67
N LEU A 56 -10.54 14.44 -21.65
CA LEU A 56 -10.45 13.19 -20.87
C LEU A 56 -11.47 12.12 -21.33
N GLY A 57 -12.48 12.51 -22.12
CA GLY A 57 -13.63 11.67 -22.44
C GLY A 57 -14.68 11.67 -21.31
N ALA A 58 -15.93 11.33 -21.64
CA ALA A 58 -17.08 11.37 -20.72
C ALA A 58 -17.02 10.38 -19.52
N GLY A 59 -15.88 9.75 -19.28
CA GLY A 59 -15.68 8.68 -18.30
C GLY A 59 -15.33 9.14 -16.88
N VAL A 60 -15.75 10.34 -16.47
CA VAL A 60 -15.64 10.74 -15.05
C VAL A 60 -16.91 10.27 -14.36
N HIS A 61 -16.85 9.10 -13.71
CA HIS A 61 -17.95 8.64 -12.87
C HIS A 61 -18.12 9.61 -11.70
N ASP A 62 -19.31 10.18 -11.60
CA ASP A 62 -19.74 10.95 -10.44
C ASP A 62 -19.81 10.02 -9.23
N THR A 63 -18.76 10.01 -8.40
CA THR A 63 -18.76 9.32 -7.11
C THR A 63 -19.40 10.17 -6.00
N SER A 64 -20.14 11.24 -6.34
CA SER A 64 -20.88 12.08 -5.39
C SER A 64 -22.39 11.86 -5.49
N ALA A 65 -22.83 10.59 -5.42
CA ALA A 65 -24.21 10.29 -5.05
C ALA A 65 -24.24 9.86 -3.58
N GLU A 66 -24.66 10.77 -2.69
CA GLU A 66 -25.14 10.36 -1.37
C GLU A 66 -26.29 9.35 -1.56
N PRO A 67 -26.26 8.16 -0.95
CA PRO A 67 -27.36 7.22 -1.09
C PRO A 67 -28.55 7.73 -0.28
N VAL A 68 -29.60 8.16 -0.98
CA VAL A 68 -30.91 8.43 -0.38
C VAL A 68 -31.49 7.08 0.10
N PRO A 69 -31.80 6.88 1.40
CA PRO A 69 -32.34 5.61 1.86
C PRO A 69 -33.82 5.53 1.46
N VAL A 70 -34.09 4.81 0.38
CA VAL A 70 -35.45 4.36 0.06
C VAL A 70 -35.68 3.06 0.83
N PRO A 71 -36.69 2.95 1.72
CA PRO A 71 -36.96 1.70 2.42
C PRO A 71 -37.58 0.70 1.45
N VAL A 72 -36.76 -0.20 0.92
CA VAL A 72 -37.21 -1.35 0.11
C VAL A 72 -37.51 -2.51 1.08
N PRO A 73 -38.68 -3.15 1.00
CA PRO A 73 -39.00 -4.30 1.85
C PRO A 73 -38.07 -5.47 1.50
N VAL A 74 -37.44 -6.02 2.53
CA VAL A 74 -36.47 -7.13 2.47
C VAL A 74 -37.12 -8.36 1.83
N PRO A 75 -36.68 -8.83 0.65
CA PRO A 75 -36.96 -10.18 0.18
C PRO A 75 -35.95 -11.16 0.82
N GLU A 76 -36.41 -12.38 1.12
CA GLU A 76 -35.59 -13.48 1.63
C GLU A 76 -34.34 -13.74 0.77
N PRO A 77 -33.22 -14.17 1.36
CA PRO A 77 -31.95 -14.34 0.66
C PRO A 77 -32.00 -15.56 -0.27
N GLU A 78 -32.01 -15.31 -1.57
CA GLU A 78 -31.57 -16.29 -2.57
C GLU A 78 -30.03 -16.40 -2.54
N PRO A 79 -29.47 -17.59 -2.81
CA PRO A 79 -28.03 -17.83 -2.70
C PRO A 79 -27.25 -16.98 -3.71
N GLU A 80 -26.26 -16.24 -3.19
CA GLU A 80 -25.37 -15.39 -3.97
C GLU A 80 -24.68 -16.17 -5.10
N PRO A 81 -24.61 -15.62 -6.33
CA PRO A 81 -23.83 -16.22 -7.40
C PRO A 81 -22.34 -16.17 -7.06
N GLU A 82 -21.66 -17.33 -7.12
CA GLU A 82 -20.22 -17.45 -6.98
C GLU A 82 -19.51 -16.48 -7.95
N GLU A 83 -18.77 -15.51 -7.40
CA GLU A 83 -17.90 -14.64 -8.19
C GLU A 83 -16.91 -15.50 -8.99
N PRO A 84 -16.73 -15.24 -10.31
CA PRO A 84 -15.75 -15.97 -11.08
C PRO A 84 -14.36 -15.67 -10.50
N ALA A 85 -13.63 -16.72 -10.11
CA ALA A 85 -12.28 -16.63 -9.58
C ALA A 85 -11.39 -15.81 -10.52
N THR A 86 -11.21 -14.53 -10.19
CA THR A 86 -10.25 -13.63 -10.84
C THR A 86 -8.87 -14.25 -10.73
N ALA A 87 -8.14 -14.34 -11.85
CA ALA A 87 -6.79 -14.86 -11.89
C ALA A 87 -5.91 -14.20 -10.80
N PRO A 88 -4.97 -14.95 -10.19
CA PRO A 88 -4.13 -14.42 -9.12
C PRO A 88 -3.32 -13.23 -9.62
N VAL A 89 -3.57 -12.06 -9.04
CA VAL A 89 -2.86 -10.82 -9.38
C VAL A 89 -1.39 -10.99 -9.01
N PRO A 90 -0.43 -10.71 -9.91
CA PRO A 90 0.98 -10.86 -9.61
C PRO A 90 1.38 -9.91 -8.47
N SER A 91 2.15 -10.40 -7.50
CA SER A 91 2.54 -9.63 -6.34
C SER A 91 4.01 -9.19 -6.37
N VAL A 92 4.29 -8.05 -5.75
CA VAL A 92 5.62 -7.42 -5.69
C VAL A 92 5.95 -7.05 -4.26
N MET A 93 7.20 -7.27 -3.85
CA MET A 93 7.72 -6.83 -2.56
C MET A 93 8.54 -5.56 -2.74
N ILE A 94 8.39 -4.62 -1.82
CA ILE A 94 9.26 -3.43 -1.74
C ILE A 94 10.08 -3.53 -0.46
N ALA A 95 11.40 -3.47 -0.57
CA ALA A 95 12.33 -3.47 0.55
C ALA A 95 13.19 -2.20 0.51
N GLY A 96 13.13 -1.40 1.57
CA GLY A 96 13.83 -0.12 1.63
C GLY A 96 13.00 1.04 1.07
N GLU A 97 13.60 2.22 1.07
CA GLU A 97 13.01 3.46 0.55
C GLU A 97 13.37 3.62 -0.93
N VAL A 98 12.41 4.01 -1.75
CA VAL A 98 12.63 4.20 -3.19
C VAL A 98 13.09 5.64 -3.43
N PRO A 99 14.28 5.88 -4.00
CA PRO A 99 14.76 7.24 -4.24
C PRO A 99 13.77 8.07 -5.09
N GLY A 100 13.38 9.23 -4.56
CA GLY A 100 12.46 10.16 -5.23
C GLY A 100 10.98 9.78 -5.12
N TYR A 101 10.63 8.76 -4.32
CA TYR A 101 9.25 8.38 -4.02
C TYR A 101 9.09 8.25 -2.52
N ASP A 102 7.98 8.76 -1.98
CA ASP A 102 7.54 8.33 -0.66
C ASP A 102 7.01 6.88 -0.71
N TRP A 103 6.88 6.27 0.46
CA TRP A 103 6.45 4.88 0.59
C TRP A 103 5.06 4.60 0.02
N GLU A 104 4.13 5.55 0.13
CA GLU A 104 2.75 5.36 -0.31
C GLU A 104 2.64 5.49 -1.83
N THR A 105 3.25 6.54 -2.38
CA THR A 105 3.34 6.79 -3.83
C THR A 105 4.07 5.66 -4.54
N ALA A 106 5.13 5.09 -3.96
CA ALA A 106 5.80 3.91 -4.53
C ALA A 106 4.85 2.70 -4.60
N ARG A 107 4.03 2.46 -3.58
CA ARG A 107 3.06 1.36 -3.57
C ARG A 107 1.92 1.59 -4.56
N GLU A 108 1.42 2.83 -4.62
CA GLU A 108 0.38 3.21 -5.56
C GLU A 108 0.86 3.07 -7.01
N ALA A 109 2.08 3.52 -7.32
CA ALA A 109 2.69 3.33 -8.64
C ALA A 109 2.73 1.84 -9.04
N VAL A 110 3.13 0.95 -8.13
CA VAL A 110 3.15 -0.50 -8.39
C VAL A 110 1.73 -1.07 -8.57
N ARG A 111 0.73 -0.58 -7.82
CA ARG A 111 -0.67 -0.98 -7.98
C ARG A 111 -1.27 -0.52 -9.30
N ASN A 112 -0.92 0.69 -9.74
CA ASN A 112 -1.38 1.25 -11.02
C ASN A 112 -0.85 0.46 -12.22
N LEU A 113 0.26 -0.27 -12.04
CA LEU A 113 0.80 -1.22 -13.02
C LEU A 113 0.12 -2.60 -12.97
N GLY A 114 -0.85 -2.80 -12.08
CA GLY A 114 -1.59 -4.06 -11.93
C GLY A 114 -0.95 -5.08 -11.00
N TYR A 115 0.05 -4.68 -10.19
CA TYR A 115 0.68 -5.57 -9.21
C TYR A 115 0.14 -5.36 -7.79
N GLN A 116 0.06 -6.45 -7.02
CA GLN A 116 -0.28 -6.38 -5.60
C GLN A 116 0.97 -6.20 -4.73
N VAL A 117 1.00 -5.19 -3.86
CA VAL A 117 2.17 -5.00 -2.97
C VAL A 117 2.05 -5.81 -1.68
N VAL A 118 2.90 -6.82 -1.52
CA VAL A 118 2.90 -7.73 -0.36
C VAL A 118 4.11 -7.50 0.55
N GLY A 119 3.93 -7.78 1.84
CA GLY A 119 5.00 -7.68 2.84
C GLY A 119 5.86 -8.94 2.95
N ARG A 120 5.38 -10.06 2.40
CA ARG A 120 6.00 -11.38 2.44
C ARG A 120 5.78 -12.08 1.10
N ALA A 121 6.76 -12.84 0.64
CA ALA A 121 6.65 -13.54 -0.62
C ALA A 121 5.62 -14.68 -0.53
N ASP A 122 4.73 -14.73 -1.51
CA ASP A 122 3.77 -15.80 -1.76
C ASP A 122 4.01 -16.43 -3.15
N GLU A 123 3.11 -17.31 -3.59
CA GLU A 123 3.23 -18.02 -4.87
C GLU A 123 3.00 -17.11 -6.08
N SER A 124 2.36 -15.96 -5.88
CA SER A 124 2.14 -14.94 -6.91
C SER A 124 3.25 -13.88 -6.96
N THR A 125 4.22 -13.94 -6.03
CA THR A 125 5.30 -12.94 -5.95
C THR A 125 6.31 -13.13 -7.06
N VAL A 126 6.35 -12.15 -7.97
CA VAL A 126 7.20 -12.18 -9.17
C VAL A 126 8.46 -11.32 -9.05
N LEU A 127 8.45 -10.31 -8.18
CA LEU A 127 9.55 -9.34 -8.10
C LEU A 127 9.79 -8.80 -6.69
N LEU A 128 11.07 -8.59 -6.36
CA LEU A 128 11.52 -7.79 -5.23
C LEU A 128 12.12 -6.46 -5.74
N ILE A 129 11.56 -5.34 -5.29
CA ILE A 129 12.12 -4.00 -5.50
C ILE A 129 13.01 -3.67 -4.30
N LEU A 130 14.28 -3.40 -4.57
CA LEU A 130 15.29 -3.08 -3.56
C LEU A 130 15.65 -1.59 -3.63
N GLY A 131 15.18 -0.83 -2.64
CA GLY A 131 15.55 0.55 -2.42
C GLY A 131 16.67 0.74 -1.39
N GLU A 132 16.89 1.99 -1.00
CA GLU A 132 17.88 2.37 0.02
C GLU A 132 17.53 1.73 1.37
N GLY A 133 18.52 1.11 2.00
CA GLY A 133 18.32 0.42 3.27
C GLY A 133 17.58 -0.92 3.14
N GLY A 134 17.30 -1.38 1.92
CA GLY A 134 16.61 -2.64 1.64
C GLY A 134 17.39 -3.87 2.09
N GLU A 135 18.72 -3.78 2.10
CA GLU A 135 19.65 -4.82 2.60
C GLU A 135 19.47 -5.13 4.10
N ARG A 136 18.84 -4.21 4.84
CA ARG A 136 18.48 -4.42 6.25
C ARG A 136 17.25 -5.32 6.40
N SER A 137 16.47 -5.50 5.34
CA SER A 137 15.26 -6.34 5.33
C SER A 137 15.59 -7.80 5.07
N GLY A 138 16.31 -8.43 6.00
CA GLY A 138 16.80 -9.80 5.85
C GLY A 138 15.71 -10.87 5.70
N SER A 139 14.47 -10.63 6.12
CA SER A 139 13.35 -11.54 5.86
C SER A 139 12.92 -11.53 4.40
N LYS A 140 12.81 -10.34 3.78
CA LYS A 140 12.39 -10.20 2.38
C LYS A 140 13.46 -10.72 1.41
N LEU A 141 14.73 -10.45 1.70
CA LEU A 141 15.85 -10.98 0.91
C LEU A 141 15.95 -12.50 0.97
N ARG A 142 15.76 -13.09 2.16
CA ARG A 142 15.71 -14.55 2.31
C ARG A 142 14.52 -15.15 1.58
N ASP A 143 13.33 -14.59 1.77
CA ASP A 143 12.12 -15.07 1.11
C ASP A 143 12.25 -15.01 -0.44
N ALA A 144 12.88 -13.95 -0.97
CA ALA A 144 13.16 -13.82 -2.39
C ALA A 144 14.21 -14.84 -2.88
N ALA A 145 15.30 -15.02 -2.14
CA ALA A 145 16.34 -15.98 -2.48
C ALA A 145 15.85 -17.44 -2.43
N GLU A 146 15.08 -17.82 -1.42
CA GLU A 146 14.53 -19.18 -1.28
C GLU A 146 13.56 -19.54 -2.42
N ARG A 147 12.86 -18.54 -2.98
CA ARG A 147 11.90 -18.70 -4.07
C ARG A 147 12.46 -18.40 -5.45
N GLY A 148 13.72 -17.98 -5.55
CA GLY A 148 14.35 -17.58 -6.83
C GLY A 148 13.70 -16.36 -7.47
N ILE A 149 13.15 -15.44 -6.67
CA ILE A 149 12.46 -14.23 -7.15
C ILE A 149 13.49 -13.21 -7.66
N GLY A 150 13.25 -12.63 -8.82
CA GLY A 150 14.11 -11.60 -9.40
C GLY A 150 14.15 -10.33 -8.53
N CYS A 151 15.31 -9.69 -8.47
CA CYS A 151 15.47 -8.40 -7.81
C CYS A 151 15.54 -7.29 -8.87
N MET A 152 14.92 -6.16 -8.57
CA MET A 152 15.10 -4.90 -9.25
C MET A 152 15.72 -3.92 -8.26
N ASP A 153 16.97 -3.57 -8.48
CA ASP A 153 17.69 -2.56 -7.71
C ASP A 153 17.26 -1.16 -8.17
N VAL A 154 16.65 -0.40 -7.28
CA VAL A 154 16.17 0.96 -7.55
C VAL A 154 16.98 2.02 -6.80
N ARG A 155 18.13 1.64 -6.24
CA ARG A 155 19.07 2.59 -5.61
C ARG A 155 19.65 3.59 -6.61
N GLU A 156 19.70 3.21 -7.89
CA GLU A 156 20.01 4.13 -8.97
C GLU A 156 18.88 5.16 -9.13
N PRO A 157 19.16 6.47 -8.95
CA PRO A 157 18.12 7.50 -9.04
C PRO A 157 17.39 7.46 -10.39
N GLY A 158 16.07 7.43 -10.35
CA GLY A 158 15.22 7.46 -11.55
C GLY A 158 14.98 6.11 -12.23
N ARG A 159 15.61 5.01 -11.79
CA ARG A 159 15.37 3.68 -12.35
C ARG A 159 13.93 3.20 -12.09
N PHE A 160 13.44 3.37 -10.86
CA PHE A 160 12.04 3.06 -10.53
C PHE A 160 11.07 3.91 -11.35
N LYS A 161 11.31 5.23 -11.44
CA LYS A 161 10.50 6.14 -12.25
C LYS A 161 10.44 5.70 -13.71
N SER A 162 11.59 5.33 -14.30
CA SER A 162 11.68 4.90 -15.69
C SER A 162 10.89 3.62 -15.93
N ALA A 163 10.97 2.65 -15.01
CA ALA A 163 10.20 1.41 -15.08
C ALA A 163 8.69 1.64 -14.95
N VAL A 164 8.27 2.51 -14.02
CA VAL A 164 6.86 2.90 -13.86
C VAL A 164 6.35 3.61 -15.13
N CYS A 165 7.13 4.53 -15.70
CA CYS A 165 6.77 5.19 -16.95
C CYS A 165 6.76 4.24 -18.16
N ALA A 166 7.62 3.22 -18.17
CA ALA A 166 7.65 2.19 -19.20
C ALA A 166 6.49 1.18 -19.07
N GLY A 167 5.82 1.14 -17.92
CA GLY A 167 4.70 0.22 -17.66
C GLY A 167 5.14 -1.19 -17.23
N GLU A 168 6.44 -1.44 -17.05
CA GLU A 168 6.98 -2.77 -16.78
C GLU A 168 8.06 -2.72 -15.70
N LEU A 169 7.96 -3.60 -14.70
CA LEU A 169 8.95 -3.77 -13.64
C LEU A 169 9.85 -4.95 -13.98
N VAL A 170 10.98 -4.67 -14.64
CA VAL A 170 11.93 -5.71 -15.05
C VAL A 170 12.90 -6.00 -13.91
N GLY A 171 12.85 -7.23 -13.42
CA GLY A 171 13.86 -7.80 -12.53
C GLY A 171 15.01 -8.43 -13.31
N GLY A 172 16.13 -8.66 -12.63
CA GLY A 172 17.31 -9.28 -13.22
C GLY A 172 18.62 -8.94 -12.51
N ASP A 173 18.56 -8.02 -11.54
CA ASP A 173 19.72 -7.69 -10.72
C ASP A 173 19.99 -8.82 -9.72
N PRO A 174 21.26 -9.06 -9.36
CA PRO A 174 21.61 -10.00 -8.33
C PRO A 174 21.04 -9.55 -6.98
N LEU A 175 20.39 -10.48 -6.27
CA LEU A 175 19.94 -10.27 -4.90
C LEU A 175 21.15 -9.94 -4.01
N PRO A 176 21.14 -8.82 -3.27
CA PRO A 176 22.23 -8.49 -2.35
C PRO A 176 22.22 -9.45 -1.14
N GLU A 177 23.39 -9.69 -0.58
CA GLU A 177 23.49 -10.41 0.69
C GLU A 177 22.89 -9.56 1.83
N PRO A 178 22.06 -10.15 2.72
CA PRO A 178 21.43 -9.40 3.80
C PRO A 178 22.48 -8.92 4.82
N ALA A 179 22.56 -7.60 5.02
CA ALA A 179 23.57 -6.95 5.88
C ALA A 179 23.49 -7.34 7.36
N LYS A 180 22.34 -7.89 7.80
CA LYS A 180 22.17 -8.53 9.11
C LYS A 180 21.75 -9.97 8.91
N VAL A 181 22.70 -10.89 8.98
CA VAL A 181 22.43 -12.32 9.19
C VAL A 181 22.06 -12.51 10.66
N GLY A 182 20.91 -11.98 11.07
CA GLY A 182 20.30 -12.38 12.33
C GLY A 182 20.00 -13.89 12.27
N PRO A 183 20.03 -14.60 13.41
CA PRO A 183 19.65 -16.00 13.46
C PRO A 183 18.30 -16.19 12.74
N LYS A 184 18.10 -17.38 12.17
CA LYS A 184 16.87 -17.76 11.43
C LYS A 184 15.66 -17.66 12.38
N GLU A 185 15.19 -16.45 12.63
CA GLU A 185 14.02 -16.22 13.47
C GLU A 185 12.83 -16.67 12.65
N MET A 186 12.39 -17.91 12.93
CA MET A 186 11.10 -18.42 12.47
C MET A 186 10.06 -17.32 12.63
N SER A 187 9.30 -17.07 11.56
CA SER A 187 8.20 -16.10 11.57
C SER A 187 7.35 -16.31 12.83
N GLU A 188 6.82 -15.25 13.43
CA GLU A 188 6.00 -15.39 14.64
C GLU A 188 4.85 -16.40 14.46
N ARG A 189 4.31 -16.52 13.25
CA ARG A 189 3.32 -17.56 12.89
C ARG A 189 3.87 -18.97 12.98
N GLU A 190 5.09 -19.16 12.51
CA GLU A 190 5.81 -20.43 12.50
C GLU A 190 6.27 -20.80 13.91
N ARG A 191 6.79 -19.83 14.68
CA ARG A 191 7.07 -19.97 16.11
C ARG A 191 5.82 -20.36 16.88
N ASN A 192 4.69 -19.68 16.64
CA ASN A 192 3.41 -20.03 17.24
C ASN A 192 2.91 -21.43 16.80
N ARG A 193 3.21 -21.88 15.58
CA ARG A 193 2.88 -23.25 15.12
C ARG A 193 3.73 -24.28 15.86
N ALA A 194 5.03 -24.04 16.00
CA ALA A 194 5.97 -24.91 16.70
C ALA A 194 5.63 -25.01 18.20
N VAL A 195 5.36 -23.88 18.85
CA VAL A 195 4.92 -23.84 20.26
C VAL A 195 3.66 -24.68 20.45
N ARG A 196 2.67 -24.59 19.54
CA ARG A 196 1.45 -25.40 19.64
C ARG A 196 1.69 -26.89 19.38
N ALA A 197 2.54 -27.24 18.43
CA ALA A 197 2.89 -28.63 18.16
C ALA A 197 3.58 -29.25 19.39
N TRP A 198 4.58 -28.56 19.93
CA TRP A 198 5.28 -28.95 21.15
C TRP A 198 4.33 -29.06 22.35
N ALA A 199 3.46 -28.08 22.54
CA ALA A 199 2.49 -28.07 23.64
C ALA A 199 1.59 -29.30 23.61
N ARG A 200 1.05 -29.69 22.44
CA ARG A 200 0.23 -30.91 22.31
C ARG A 200 1.01 -32.18 22.58
N THR A 201 2.25 -32.28 22.10
CA THR A 201 3.12 -33.43 22.37
C THR A 201 3.45 -33.57 23.86
N ASN A 202 3.52 -32.45 24.58
CA ASN A 202 3.79 -32.41 26.02
C ASN A 202 2.52 -32.42 26.88
N GLY A 203 1.34 -32.63 26.28
CA GLY A 203 0.07 -32.77 27.01
C GLY A 203 -0.58 -31.47 27.49
N TYR A 204 -0.15 -30.31 26.99
CA TYR A 204 -0.81 -29.03 27.27
C TYR A 204 -2.10 -28.89 26.44
N ASP A 205 -3.21 -28.58 27.10
CA ASP A 205 -4.46 -28.25 26.44
C ASP A 205 -4.44 -26.79 25.97
N ILE A 206 -4.42 -26.61 24.65
CA ILE A 206 -4.33 -25.30 24.02
C ILE A 206 -5.28 -25.20 22.81
N PRO A 207 -5.93 -24.04 22.62
CA PRO A 207 -6.79 -23.81 21.46
C PRO A 207 -6.06 -23.97 20.12
N THR A 208 -6.75 -24.54 19.12
CA THR A 208 -6.23 -24.68 17.75
C THR A 208 -6.01 -23.34 17.06
N LYS A 209 -6.80 -22.33 17.44
CA LYS A 209 -6.72 -20.93 16.97
C LYS A 209 -6.73 -19.97 18.16
N GLY A 210 -6.10 -18.81 18.02
CA GLY A 210 -6.08 -17.76 19.05
C GLY A 210 -4.77 -17.67 19.85
N ARG A 211 -4.80 -16.87 20.92
CA ARG A 211 -3.62 -16.53 21.73
C ARG A 211 -3.09 -17.77 22.49
N ILE A 212 -1.79 -18.02 22.41
CA ILE A 212 -1.14 -19.09 23.18
C ILE A 212 -0.95 -18.60 24.61
N PRO A 213 -1.37 -19.37 25.64
CA PRO A 213 -1.16 -19.01 27.04
C PRO A 213 0.31 -18.75 27.35
N MET A 214 0.59 -17.74 28.18
CA MET A 214 1.96 -17.29 28.47
C MET A 214 2.84 -18.40 29.08
N HIS A 215 2.27 -19.21 29.98
CA HIS A 215 2.98 -20.31 30.63
C HIS A 215 3.47 -21.37 29.63
N VAL A 216 2.71 -21.64 28.56
CA VAL A 216 3.11 -22.58 27.50
C VAL A 216 4.25 -22.01 26.65
N ARG A 217 4.21 -20.69 26.34
CA ARG A 217 5.33 -20.02 25.63
C ARG A 217 6.60 -20.09 26.47
N HIS A 218 6.51 -19.79 27.76
CA HIS A 218 7.65 -19.84 28.66
C HIS A 218 8.24 -21.25 28.80
N ALA A 219 7.39 -22.27 28.90
CA ALA A 219 7.85 -23.67 28.97
C ALA A 219 8.52 -24.13 27.65
N PHE A 220 8.00 -23.67 26.51
CA PHE A 220 8.66 -23.87 25.21
C PHE A 220 10.02 -23.18 25.16
N ASP A 221 10.10 -21.92 25.57
CA ASP A 221 11.34 -21.13 25.55
C ASP A 221 12.40 -21.73 26.48
N MET A 222 12.02 -22.25 27.66
CA MET A 222 12.94 -22.96 28.54
C MET A 222 13.46 -24.26 27.93
N SER A 223 12.57 -25.12 27.42
CA SER A 223 12.97 -26.40 26.80
C SER A 223 13.83 -26.25 25.55
N HIS A 224 13.69 -25.14 24.82
CA HIS A 224 14.47 -24.86 23.61
C HIS A 224 15.69 -23.99 23.87
N ARG A 225 15.77 -23.29 25.01
CA ARG A 225 17.01 -22.65 25.48
C ARG A 225 18.07 -23.68 25.81
N ASP A 226 17.70 -24.73 26.55
CA ASP A 226 18.63 -25.81 26.93
C ASP A 226 19.17 -26.56 25.70
N ALA A 227 18.34 -26.73 24.65
CA ALA A 227 18.77 -27.32 23.38
C ALA A 227 19.70 -26.39 22.56
N SER A 228 19.57 -25.07 22.70
CA SER A 228 20.43 -24.09 22.03
C SER A 228 21.80 -23.94 22.71
N GLU A 229 21.83 -24.02 24.05
CA GLU A 229 23.07 -23.96 24.84
C GLU A 229 23.85 -25.29 24.74
N GLY A 230 23.17 -26.45 24.67
CA GLY A 230 23.81 -27.74 24.42
C GLY A 230 24.47 -27.87 23.05
N LYS A 231 24.06 -27.05 22.06
CA LYS A 231 24.65 -27.03 20.71
C LYS A 231 25.88 -26.10 20.60
N ALA A 232 26.05 -25.19 21.55
CA ALA A 232 27.21 -24.29 21.64
C ALA A 232 28.37 -24.89 22.45
N ALA A 233 28.11 -25.87 23.32
CA ALA A 233 29.14 -26.53 24.14
C ALA A 233 29.79 -27.77 23.48
N ALA A 234 29.37 -28.14 22.27
CA ALA A 234 29.85 -29.32 21.54
C ALA A 234 30.56 -28.98 20.20
N ALA A 235 31.01 -27.74 20.03
CA ALA A 235 31.79 -27.27 18.88
C ALA A 235 33.20 -26.86 19.32
#